data_AF-A0A8C4PMP8-F1
#
_entry.id   AF-A0A8C4PMP8-F1
#
_cell.length_a   1.000
_cell.length_b   1.000
_cell.length_c   1.000
_cell.angle_alpha   90.00
_cell.angle_beta   90.00
_cell.angle_gamma   90.00
#
_symmetry.space_group_name_H-M   'P 1'
#
loop_
_entity.id
_entity.type
_entity.pdbx_description
1 polymer ?
#
loop_
_entity_poly.entity_id
_entity_poly.type
_entity_poly.pdbx_seq_one_letter_code
_entity_poly.pdbx_strand_id
1 'polypeptide(L)'
;MVPSELAARLNCAEYKNWVKAGHCLLLLRGCLQGFVGREVLAFHRTLLAAAPGLGPQAACRSGSRCSPRARQFQPQCQVCAAWKQEILKHHTNRNGDVYWGNCRPGRWPVDAWEVAKAFMPRGLADKTGPEECDAVALLSLINSCDHFMVDRKKVTEVIKCRNEIMHSSEMKVSSVWLRDFQMKIRNFLNEFTNIPEIVAVYSRIEQLLTSDWAVHIPEEDERDGCNYETGVYLSENQINEIEMELLKEKLQEMYLQAKEQEVLPEEISNRLEVLKEFLKDNEDLRSGLTEDMQNLDSFHLQHQKPDSEEPGAQTPEGKA
;
A
#
# COMPACT_ATOMS: atom_id res chain seq x y z
N MET A 1 -29.91 -3.66 -10.61
CA MET A 1 -29.87 -2.20 -10.39
C MET A 1 -28.46 -1.60 -10.49
N VAL A 2 -27.40 -2.42 -10.50
CA VAL A 2 -25.98 -2.02 -10.70
C VAL A 2 -25.69 -1.05 -11.87
N PRO A 3 -26.35 -1.13 -13.05
CA PRO A 3 -25.94 -0.31 -14.20
C PRO A 3 -26.08 1.21 -14.02
N SER A 4 -27.04 1.68 -13.19
CA SER A 4 -27.30 3.12 -13.05
C SER A 4 -26.31 3.84 -12.14
N GLU A 5 -25.82 3.17 -11.10
CA GLU A 5 -24.93 3.78 -10.09
C GLU A 5 -23.52 3.97 -10.65
N LEU A 6 -22.94 2.92 -11.25
CA LEU A 6 -21.63 2.99 -11.90
C LEU A 6 -21.60 4.02 -13.05
N ALA A 7 -22.63 4.03 -13.90
CA ALA A 7 -22.74 5.02 -14.97
C ALA A 7 -22.82 6.46 -14.42
N ALA A 8 -23.56 6.68 -13.34
CA ALA A 8 -23.64 7.99 -12.68
C ALA A 8 -22.28 8.44 -12.14
N ARG A 9 -21.52 7.55 -11.49
CA ARG A 9 -20.16 7.85 -11.01
C ARG A 9 -19.20 8.18 -12.16
N LEU A 10 -19.24 7.38 -13.22
CA LEU A 10 -18.34 7.55 -14.39
C LEU A 10 -18.71 8.74 -15.28
N ASN A 11 -19.86 9.38 -15.08
CA ASN A 11 -20.17 10.70 -15.66
C ASN A 11 -19.37 11.84 -14.99
N CYS A 12 -18.85 11.63 -13.78
CA CYS A 12 -17.92 12.58 -13.16
C CYS A 12 -16.50 12.37 -13.72
N ALA A 13 -15.98 13.36 -14.44
CA ALA A 13 -14.64 13.29 -15.03
C ALA A 13 -13.54 13.11 -13.97
N GLU A 14 -13.66 13.78 -12.82
CA GLU A 14 -12.65 13.70 -11.76
C GLU A 14 -12.66 12.34 -11.04
N TYR A 15 -13.84 11.73 -10.89
CA TYR A 15 -13.96 10.38 -10.35
C TYR A 15 -13.35 9.35 -11.31
N LYS A 16 -13.69 9.46 -12.60
CA LYS A 16 -13.10 8.63 -13.66
C LYS A 16 -11.57 8.72 -13.67
N ASN A 17 -11.01 9.91 -13.49
CA ASN A 17 -9.56 10.09 -13.39
C ASN A 17 -8.96 9.39 -12.16
N TRP A 18 -9.67 9.42 -11.02
CA TRP A 18 -9.23 8.74 -9.80
C TRP A 18 -9.20 7.22 -10.00
N VAL A 19 -10.25 6.65 -10.61
CA VAL A 19 -10.30 5.22 -10.95
C VAL A 19 -9.19 4.83 -11.94
N LYS A 20 -8.95 5.64 -12.98
CA LYS A 20 -7.86 5.41 -13.94
C LYS A 20 -6.49 5.39 -13.27
N ALA A 21 -6.21 6.40 -12.44
CA ALA A 21 -4.93 6.49 -11.72
C ALA A 21 -4.76 5.34 -10.73
N GLY A 22 -5.81 5.00 -9.99
CA GLY A 22 -5.83 3.85 -9.10
C GLY A 22 -5.58 2.53 -9.84
N HIS A 23 -6.25 2.29 -10.97
CA HIS A 23 -6.00 1.12 -11.79
C HIS A 23 -4.55 1.05 -12.30
N CYS A 24 -3.96 2.19 -12.68
CA CYS A 24 -2.54 2.23 -13.03
C CYS A 24 -1.65 1.77 -11.86
N LEU A 25 -1.97 2.17 -10.63
CA LEU A 25 -1.25 1.74 -9.43
C LEU A 25 -1.44 0.25 -9.14
N LEU A 26 -2.63 -0.32 -9.38
CA LEU A 26 -2.88 -1.76 -9.25
C LEU A 26 -2.11 -2.57 -10.29
N LEU A 27 -2.04 -2.10 -11.54
CA LEU A 27 -1.21 -2.70 -12.58
C LEU A 27 0.28 -2.60 -12.24
N LEU A 28 0.71 -1.45 -11.74
CA LEU A 28 2.08 -1.22 -11.27
C LEU A 28 2.44 -2.17 -10.11
N ARG A 29 1.55 -2.33 -9.13
CA ARG A 29 1.68 -3.29 -8.03
C ARG A 29 1.95 -4.68 -8.62
N GLY A 30 1.08 -5.16 -9.51
CA GLY A 30 1.21 -6.49 -10.11
C GLY A 30 2.55 -6.74 -10.82
N CYS A 31 3.05 -5.78 -11.60
CA CYS A 31 4.33 -5.96 -12.29
C CYS A 31 5.55 -5.88 -11.35
N LEU A 32 5.48 -5.03 -10.32
CA LEU A 32 6.55 -4.91 -9.33
C LEU A 32 6.66 -6.14 -8.43
N GLN A 33 5.56 -6.86 -8.15
CA GLN A 33 5.58 -8.05 -7.30
C GLN A 33 6.56 -9.11 -7.80
N GLY A 34 6.49 -9.46 -9.09
CA GLY A 34 7.37 -10.45 -9.70
C GLY A 34 8.84 -10.01 -9.74
N PHE A 35 9.08 -8.72 -10.04
CA PHE A 35 10.42 -8.15 -10.03
C PHE A 35 11.03 -8.13 -8.63
N VAL A 36 10.32 -7.56 -7.65
CA VAL A 36 10.75 -7.46 -6.25
C VAL A 36 11.03 -8.84 -5.66
N GLY A 37 10.17 -9.84 -5.92
CA GLY A 37 10.39 -11.20 -5.43
C GLY A 37 11.73 -11.78 -5.88
N ARG A 38 12.12 -11.56 -7.14
CA ARG A 38 13.41 -12.04 -7.69
C ARG A 38 14.60 -11.28 -7.10
N GLU A 39 14.52 -9.95 -7.06
CA GLU A 39 15.61 -9.11 -6.55
C GLU A 39 15.84 -9.32 -5.05
N VAL A 40 14.79 -9.48 -4.24
CA VAL A 40 14.93 -9.77 -2.80
C VAL A 40 15.66 -11.09 -2.57
N LEU A 41 15.38 -12.13 -3.37
CA LEU A 41 16.11 -13.40 -3.29
C LEU A 41 17.58 -13.25 -3.71
N ALA A 42 17.85 -12.49 -4.78
CA ALA A 42 19.21 -12.22 -5.23
C ALA A 42 20.02 -11.43 -4.18
N PHE A 43 19.40 -10.41 -3.60
CA PHE A 43 19.95 -9.61 -2.52
C PHE A 43 20.31 -10.48 -1.32
N HIS A 44 19.37 -11.29 -0.84
CA HIS A 44 19.59 -12.16 0.32
C HIS A 44 20.74 -13.14 0.11
N ARG A 45 20.83 -13.76 -1.07
CA ARG A 45 21.97 -14.63 -1.43
C ARG A 45 23.30 -13.86 -1.40
N THR A 46 23.30 -12.62 -1.87
CA THR A 46 24.49 -11.76 -1.84
C THR A 46 24.92 -11.43 -0.41
N LEU A 47 23.97 -11.12 0.46
CA LEU A 47 24.24 -10.90 1.90
C LEU A 47 24.86 -12.15 2.54
N LEU A 48 24.28 -13.32 2.29
CA LEU A 48 24.78 -14.58 2.84
C LEU A 48 26.16 -14.95 2.32
N ALA A 49 26.46 -14.66 1.04
CA ALA A 49 27.78 -14.87 0.46
C ALA A 49 28.83 -13.93 1.07
N ALA A 50 28.46 -12.66 1.33
CA ALA A 50 29.35 -11.67 1.93
C ALA A 50 29.58 -11.89 3.44
N ALA A 51 28.60 -12.47 4.13
CA ALA A 51 28.67 -12.75 5.57
C ALA A 51 28.28 -14.21 5.89
N PRO A 52 29.18 -15.20 5.66
CA PRO A 52 28.87 -16.61 5.90
C PRO A 52 28.43 -16.94 7.34
N GLY A 53 28.87 -16.15 8.31
CA GLY A 53 28.46 -16.27 9.72
C GLY A 53 26.98 -15.93 10.00
N LEU A 54 26.25 -15.42 9.01
CA LEU A 54 24.81 -15.12 9.07
C LEU A 54 23.93 -16.17 8.38
N GLY A 55 24.53 -17.25 7.84
CA GLY A 55 23.83 -18.30 7.12
C GLY A 55 22.83 -19.10 7.96
N PRO A 56 22.14 -20.09 7.37
CA PRO A 56 21.05 -20.83 8.00
C PRO A 56 21.36 -21.48 9.36
N GLN A 57 22.63 -21.76 9.63
CA GLN A 57 23.09 -22.33 10.91
C GLN A 57 23.22 -21.29 12.02
N ALA A 58 23.18 -19.99 11.68
CA ALA A 58 23.23 -18.88 12.61
C ALA A 58 21.84 -18.68 13.25
N ALA A 59 21.63 -19.26 14.41
CA ALA A 59 20.35 -19.14 15.13
C ALA A 59 20.37 -18.01 16.17
N CYS A 60 19.27 -17.26 16.25
CA CYS A 60 19.00 -16.40 17.40
C CYS A 60 18.72 -17.28 18.63
N ARG A 61 19.70 -17.40 19.53
CA ARG A 61 19.57 -18.18 20.78
C ARG A 61 18.77 -17.48 21.87
N SER A 62 18.45 -16.21 21.67
CA SER A 62 17.85 -15.36 22.71
C SER A 62 16.33 -15.22 22.60
N GLY A 63 15.70 -15.86 21.60
CA GLY A 63 14.25 -15.93 21.45
C GLY A 63 13.57 -14.56 21.61
N SER A 64 12.68 -14.45 22.60
CA SER A 64 11.91 -13.23 22.92
C SER A 64 12.75 -12.00 23.28
N ARG A 65 14.03 -12.16 23.65
CA ARG A 65 14.94 -11.03 23.94
C ARG A 65 15.47 -10.34 22.67
N CYS A 66 15.14 -10.87 21.49
CA CYS A 66 15.42 -10.24 20.19
C CYS A 66 14.12 -9.98 19.41
N SER A 67 13.04 -9.68 20.12
CA SER A 67 11.77 -9.28 19.50
C SER A 67 11.74 -7.77 19.24
N PRO A 68 11.59 -7.33 17.99
CA PRO A 68 11.38 -5.92 17.69
C PRO A 68 10.02 -5.39 18.17
N ARG A 69 9.92 -4.08 18.35
CA ARG A 69 8.65 -3.39 18.65
C ARG A 69 8.57 -2.11 17.83
N ALA A 70 7.60 -2.02 16.92
CA ALA A 70 7.42 -0.86 16.04
C ALA A 70 8.76 -0.44 15.40
N ARG A 71 9.28 0.75 15.72
CA ARG A 71 10.56 1.29 15.20
C ARG A 71 11.79 0.92 16.05
N GLN A 72 11.62 0.18 17.14
CA GLN A 72 12.68 -0.12 18.09
C GLN A 72 13.16 -1.56 17.98
N PHE A 73 14.48 -1.73 17.89
CA PHE A 73 15.11 -3.05 17.96
C PHE A 73 16.50 -2.96 18.60
N GLN A 74 16.62 -3.54 19.80
CA GLN A 74 17.88 -3.64 20.56
C GLN A 74 18.23 -5.12 20.75
N PRO A 75 18.89 -5.76 19.77
CA PRO A 75 19.22 -7.17 19.84
C PRO A 75 20.21 -7.47 20.97
N GLN A 76 19.91 -8.50 21.76
CA GLN A 76 20.76 -8.99 22.84
C GLN A 76 21.69 -10.14 22.41
N CYS A 77 21.58 -10.61 21.15
CA CYS A 77 22.44 -11.65 20.61
C CYS A 77 23.29 -11.14 19.43
N GLN A 78 24.48 -11.72 19.27
CA GLN A 78 25.45 -11.32 18.24
C GLN A 78 24.91 -11.53 16.82
N VAL A 79 24.17 -12.61 16.57
CA VAL A 79 23.61 -12.91 15.25
C VAL A 79 22.62 -11.83 14.81
N CYS A 80 21.65 -11.47 15.67
CA CYS A 80 20.68 -10.43 15.36
C CYS A 80 21.33 -9.04 15.29
N ALA A 81 22.36 -8.77 16.09
CA ALA A 81 23.10 -7.52 16.01
C ALA A 81 23.85 -7.38 14.67
N ALA A 82 24.49 -8.46 14.21
CA ALA A 82 25.18 -8.49 12.94
C ALA A 82 24.21 -8.39 11.74
N TRP A 83 23.07 -9.08 11.78
CA TRP A 83 22.00 -8.90 10.79
C TRP A 83 21.49 -7.46 10.75
N LYS A 84 21.22 -6.85 11.91
CA LYS A 84 20.80 -5.44 11.98
C LYS A 84 21.81 -4.51 11.31
N GLN A 85 23.11 -4.74 11.57
CA GLN A 85 24.18 -3.95 10.95
C GLN A 85 24.21 -4.14 9.42
N GLU A 86 24.09 -5.36 8.93
CA GLU A 86 24.11 -5.63 7.49
C GLU A 86 22.87 -5.04 6.79
N ILE A 87 21.68 -5.14 7.38
CA ILE A 87 20.47 -4.48 6.87
C ILE A 87 20.66 -2.97 6.80
N LEU A 88 21.16 -2.35 7.87
CA LEU A 88 21.37 -0.90 7.91
C LEU A 88 22.45 -0.41 6.93
N LYS A 89 23.45 -1.24 6.64
CA LYS A 89 24.49 -0.91 5.65
C LYS A 89 23.90 -0.70 4.27
N HIS A 90 22.88 -1.49 3.91
CA HIS A 90 22.16 -1.44 2.64
C HIS A 90 20.94 -0.50 2.64
N HIS A 91 20.67 0.15 3.78
CA HIS A 91 19.57 1.11 3.89
C HIS A 91 19.99 2.49 3.37
N THR A 92 19.27 3.02 2.39
CA THR A 92 19.56 4.32 1.75
C THR A 92 19.30 5.51 2.67
N ASN A 93 18.64 5.27 3.81
CA ASN A 93 18.48 6.22 4.91
C ASN A 93 18.93 5.58 6.24
N ARG A 94 20.24 5.49 6.48
CA ARG A 94 20.81 4.77 7.64
C ARG A 94 20.38 5.30 9.01
N ASN A 95 20.01 6.57 9.07
CA ASN A 95 19.52 7.24 10.27
C ASN A 95 17.98 7.39 10.26
N GLY A 96 17.32 6.81 9.26
CA GLY A 96 15.88 6.83 9.15
C GLY A 96 15.21 5.84 10.08
N ASP A 97 13.90 6.03 10.23
CA ASP A 97 13.07 5.10 10.97
C ASP A 97 12.90 3.79 10.19
N VAL A 98 13.34 2.70 10.80
CA VAL A 98 13.13 1.33 10.31
C VAL A 98 12.01 0.69 11.13
N TYR A 99 10.98 0.18 10.45
CA TYR A 99 9.86 -0.52 11.09
C TYR A 99 10.22 -1.97 11.42
N TRP A 100 11.15 -2.14 12.37
CA TRP A 100 11.61 -3.47 12.79
C TRP A 100 10.48 -4.39 13.27
N GLY A 101 9.37 -3.84 13.75
CA GLY A 101 8.16 -4.58 14.14
C GLY A 101 7.52 -5.39 13.01
N ASN A 102 7.84 -5.10 11.76
CA ASN A 102 7.46 -5.95 10.63
C ASN A 102 8.27 -7.26 10.59
N CYS A 103 9.47 -7.28 11.16
CA CYS A 103 10.45 -8.33 10.94
C CYS A 103 10.39 -9.39 12.04
N ARG A 104 10.76 -10.63 11.66
CA ARG A 104 11.03 -11.74 12.58
C ARG A 104 12.53 -12.07 12.52
N PRO A 105 13.37 -11.49 13.40
CA PRO A 105 14.83 -11.62 13.29
C PRO A 105 15.38 -13.05 13.26
N GLY A 106 14.67 -14.01 13.85
CA GLY A 106 15.04 -15.43 13.81
C GLY A 106 14.92 -16.07 12.42
N ARG A 107 14.21 -15.44 11.48
CA ARG A 107 14.00 -15.93 10.11
C ARG A 107 14.94 -15.33 9.08
N TRP A 108 15.61 -14.21 9.38
CA TRP A 108 16.56 -13.57 8.44
C TRP A 108 17.58 -14.51 7.79
N PRO A 109 18.13 -15.54 8.46
CA PRO A 109 19.06 -16.48 7.82
C PRO A 109 18.48 -17.33 6.69
N VAL A 110 17.16 -17.57 6.69
CA VAL A 110 16.49 -18.54 5.80
C VAL A 110 15.38 -17.92 4.97
N ASP A 111 14.97 -16.70 5.29
CA ASP A 111 13.82 -16.03 4.70
C ASP A 111 14.23 -14.63 4.23
N ALA A 112 14.39 -14.51 2.91
CA ALA A 112 14.75 -13.27 2.25
C ALA A 112 13.68 -12.17 2.47
N TRP A 113 12.41 -12.56 2.57
CA TRP A 113 11.32 -11.60 2.72
C TRP A 113 11.34 -10.93 4.08
N GLU A 114 11.68 -11.67 5.14
CA GLU A 114 11.83 -11.13 6.48
C GLU A 114 12.95 -10.07 6.58
N VAL A 115 13.96 -10.15 5.69
CA VAL A 115 14.98 -9.10 5.55
C VAL A 115 14.40 -7.89 4.79
N ALA A 116 13.66 -8.12 3.70
CA ALA A 116 13.06 -7.07 2.88
C ALA A 116 12.09 -6.16 3.66
N LYS A 117 11.33 -6.73 4.61
CA LYS A 117 10.40 -5.98 5.48
C LYS A 117 11.02 -4.83 6.27
N ALA A 118 12.34 -4.85 6.50
CA ALA A 118 13.06 -3.77 7.18
C ALA A 118 13.21 -2.50 6.31
N PHE A 119 12.96 -2.59 5.00
CA PHE A 119 13.04 -1.49 4.05
C PHE A 119 11.65 -0.96 3.66
N MET A 120 10.60 -1.43 4.33
CA MET A 120 9.21 -1.19 4.00
C MET A 120 8.49 -0.39 5.10
N PRO A 121 7.35 0.25 4.79
CA PRO A 121 6.50 0.89 5.79
C PRO A 121 5.92 -0.14 6.76
N ARG A 122 5.26 0.35 7.80
CA ARG A 122 4.55 -0.46 8.81
C ARG A 122 3.47 -1.37 8.20
N GLY A 123 2.95 -2.27 9.03
CA GLY A 123 1.77 -3.08 8.71
C GLY A 123 2.07 -4.37 7.94
N LEU A 124 3.34 -4.76 7.83
CA LEU A 124 3.76 -5.90 7.01
C LEU A 124 4.21 -7.12 7.83
N ALA A 125 3.97 -7.11 9.15
CA ALA A 125 4.37 -8.19 10.05
C ALA A 125 3.85 -9.57 9.61
N ASP A 126 2.60 -9.61 9.16
CA ASP A 126 1.92 -10.85 8.79
C ASP A 126 2.08 -11.23 7.31
N LYS A 127 2.68 -10.34 6.51
CA LYS A 127 2.81 -10.51 5.06
C LYS A 127 3.91 -11.51 4.71
N THR A 128 3.65 -12.51 3.87
CA THR A 128 4.66 -13.55 3.57
C THR A 128 5.45 -13.35 2.29
N GLY A 129 5.00 -12.47 1.41
CA GLY A 129 5.68 -12.18 0.16
C GLY A 129 5.18 -10.89 -0.50
N PRO A 130 5.79 -10.50 -1.64
CA PRO A 130 5.42 -9.29 -2.37
C PRO A 130 3.97 -9.31 -2.88
N GLU A 131 3.42 -10.48 -3.17
CA GLU A 131 2.05 -10.68 -3.67
C GLU A 131 0.97 -10.14 -2.72
N GLU A 132 1.26 -10.04 -1.42
CA GLU A 132 0.33 -9.55 -0.40
C GLU A 132 0.50 -8.07 -0.06
N CYS A 133 1.43 -7.39 -0.75
CA CYS A 133 1.77 -6.00 -0.54
C CYS A 133 1.10 -5.07 -1.56
N ASP A 134 0.73 -3.89 -1.10
CA ASP A 134 0.27 -2.79 -1.94
C ASP A 134 1.44 -2.15 -2.74
N ALA A 135 1.10 -1.21 -3.62
CA ALA A 135 2.11 -0.51 -4.41
C ALA A 135 3.11 0.27 -3.54
N VAL A 136 2.69 0.87 -2.42
CA VAL A 136 3.59 1.71 -1.61
C VAL A 136 4.62 0.90 -0.85
N ALA A 137 4.27 -0.30 -0.38
CA ALA A 137 5.21 -1.18 0.29
C ALA A 137 6.34 -1.60 -0.65
N LEU A 138 5.99 -1.98 -1.89
CA LEU A 138 6.96 -2.37 -2.91
C LEU A 138 7.84 -1.18 -3.34
N LEU A 139 7.23 -0.02 -3.60
CA LEU A 139 7.96 1.20 -3.95
C LEU A 139 8.89 1.66 -2.82
N SER A 140 8.46 1.54 -1.56
CA SER A 140 9.28 1.91 -0.41
C SER A 140 10.50 1.02 -0.26
N LEU A 141 10.36 -0.28 -0.49
CA LEU A 141 11.48 -1.21 -0.53
C LEU A 141 12.50 -0.82 -1.60
N ILE A 142 12.03 -0.56 -2.84
CA ILE A 142 12.88 -0.13 -3.95
C ILE A 142 13.61 1.18 -3.60
N ASN A 143 12.93 2.12 -2.92
CA ASN A 143 13.52 3.40 -2.52
C ASN A 143 14.53 3.29 -1.37
N SER A 144 14.31 2.34 -0.46
CA SER A 144 15.02 2.25 0.82
C SER A 144 16.19 1.27 0.80
N CYS A 145 16.23 0.35 -0.17
CA CYS A 145 17.30 -0.64 -0.33
C CYS A 145 18.21 -0.29 -1.51
N ASP A 146 19.52 -0.19 -1.26
CA ASP A 146 20.51 0.18 -2.29
C ASP A 146 20.73 -0.90 -3.38
N HIS A 147 20.23 -2.12 -3.18
CA HIS A 147 20.32 -3.23 -4.13
C HIS A 147 19.61 -2.93 -5.46
N PHE A 148 18.48 -2.24 -5.42
CA PHE A 148 17.62 -2.06 -6.60
C PHE A 148 18.18 -1.08 -7.62
N MET A 149 19.11 -0.20 -7.23
CA MET A 149 19.78 0.77 -8.13
C MET A 149 18.84 1.59 -9.02
N VAL A 150 17.64 1.92 -8.53
CA VAL A 150 16.66 2.78 -9.22
C VAL A 150 16.81 4.24 -8.78
N ASP A 151 16.60 5.21 -9.68
CA ASP A 151 16.57 6.62 -9.29
C ASP A 151 15.46 6.91 -8.26
N ARG A 152 15.89 7.12 -7.01
CA ARG A 152 15.05 7.38 -5.83
C ARG A 152 14.09 8.54 -6.01
N LYS A 153 14.45 9.57 -6.81
CA LYS A 153 13.55 10.70 -7.07
C LYS A 153 12.31 10.22 -7.81
N LYS A 154 12.48 9.36 -8.82
CA LYS A 154 11.39 8.81 -9.62
C LYS A 154 10.47 7.94 -8.76
N VAL A 155 11.04 7.11 -7.89
CA VAL A 155 10.26 6.28 -6.94
C VAL A 155 9.46 7.17 -5.99
N THR A 156 10.09 8.21 -5.43
CA THR A 156 9.45 9.13 -4.48
C THR A 156 8.28 9.88 -5.10
N GLU A 157 8.39 10.31 -6.36
CA GLU A 157 7.29 10.98 -7.06
C GLU A 157 6.07 10.05 -7.27
N VAL A 158 6.30 8.77 -7.58
CA VAL A 158 5.20 7.79 -7.68
C VAL A 158 4.56 7.52 -6.31
N ILE A 159 5.36 7.41 -5.24
CA ILE A 159 4.83 7.27 -3.87
C ILE A 159 3.95 8.47 -3.50
N LYS A 160 4.36 9.70 -3.84
CA LYS A 160 3.55 10.90 -3.60
C LYS A 160 2.21 10.82 -4.31
N CYS A 161 2.20 10.46 -5.60
CA CYS A 161 0.95 10.31 -6.35
C CYS A 161 0.04 9.22 -5.75
N ARG A 162 0.60 8.09 -5.31
CA ARG A 162 -0.14 7.01 -4.61
C ARG A 162 -0.82 7.57 -3.37
N ASN A 163 -0.07 8.31 -2.54
CA ASN A 163 -0.61 8.89 -1.31
C ASN A 163 -1.69 9.94 -1.59
N GLU A 164 -1.53 10.77 -2.63
CA GLU A 164 -2.55 11.74 -3.04
C GLU A 164 -3.87 11.04 -3.48
N ILE A 165 -3.78 9.93 -4.21
CA ILE A 165 -4.95 9.12 -4.59
C ILE A 165 -5.63 8.51 -3.35
N MET A 166 -4.85 7.90 -2.46
CA MET A 166 -5.40 7.26 -1.25
C MET A 166 -5.92 8.27 -0.23
N HIS A 167 -5.41 9.50 -0.23
CA HIS A 167 -5.89 10.57 0.65
C HIS A 167 -6.92 11.49 0.01
N SER A 168 -7.27 11.31 -1.27
CA SER A 168 -8.38 12.05 -1.89
C SER A 168 -9.69 11.76 -1.14
N SER A 169 -10.26 12.78 -0.51
CA SER A 169 -11.47 12.64 0.32
C SER A 169 -12.69 12.28 -0.52
N GLU A 170 -12.82 12.86 -1.71
CA GLU A 170 -13.98 12.65 -2.59
C GLU A 170 -13.74 11.61 -3.69
N MET A 171 -12.62 10.89 -3.67
CA MET A 171 -12.25 9.92 -4.71
C MET A 171 -12.21 10.59 -6.09
N LYS A 172 -11.70 11.82 -6.13
CA LYS A 172 -11.64 12.67 -7.32
C LYS A 172 -10.24 13.22 -7.50
N VAL A 173 -9.80 13.33 -8.75
CA VAL A 173 -8.58 14.05 -9.14
C VAL A 173 -8.77 14.77 -10.47
N SER A 174 -8.15 15.95 -10.59
CA SER A 174 -8.28 16.76 -11.80
C SER A 174 -7.55 16.15 -13.01
N SER A 175 -7.96 16.52 -14.22
CA SER A 175 -7.27 16.08 -15.44
C SER A 175 -5.86 16.67 -15.57
N VAL A 176 -5.58 17.81 -14.94
CA VAL A 176 -4.22 18.36 -14.86
C VAL A 176 -3.34 17.44 -14.03
N TRP A 177 -3.85 17.00 -12.88
CA TRP A 177 -3.16 16.06 -12.00
C TRP A 177 -2.92 14.72 -12.70
N LEU A 178 -3.91 14.17 -13.41
CA LEU A 178 -3.76 12.88 -14.11
C LEU A 178 -2.65 12.91 -15.17
N ARG A 179 -2.48 14.04 -15.88
CA ARG A 179 -1.39 14.20 -16.86
C ARG A 179 -0.02 14.25 -16.20
N ASP A 180 0.09 14.92 -15.05
CA ASP A 180 1.33 14.93 -14.26
C ASP A 180 1.66 13.52 -13.73
N PHE A 181 0.65 12.81 -13.22
CA PHE A 181 0.76 11.41 -12.83
C PHE A 181 1.28 10.53 -13.96
N GLN A 182 0.72 10.64 -15.17
CA GLN A 182 1.19 9.88 -16.34
C GLN A 182 2.68 10.13 -16.61
N MET A 183 3.13 11.39 -16.57
CA MET A 183 4.54 11.71 -16.78
C MET A 183 5.44 11.09 -15.69
N LYS A 184 5.02 11.12 -14.43
CA LYS A 184 5.76 10.54 -13.30
C LYS A 184 5.86 9.02 -13.40
N ILE A 185 4.74 8.35 -13.70
CA ILE A 185 4.69 6.89 -13.89
C ILE A 185 5.58 6.46 -15.05
N ARG A 186 5.49 7.15 -16.18
CA ARG A 186 6.34 6.91 -17.34
C ARG A 186 7.83 7.04 -16.99
N ASN A 187 8.19 8.12 -16.30
CA ASN A 187 9.58 8.35 -15.91
C ASN A 187 10.11 7.22 -15.01
N PHE A 188 9.30 6.72 -14.09
CA PHE A 188 9.64 5.58 -13.23
C PHE A 188 9.74 4.27 -14.01
N LEU A 189 8.75 3.94 -14.85
CA LEU A 189 8.72 2.69 -15.61
C LEU A 189 9.86 2.58 -16.63
N ASN A 190 10.37 3.72 -17.11
CA ASN A 190 11.56 3.77 -17.96
C ASN A 190 12.86 3.27 -17.28
N GLU A 191 12.88 3.11 -15.95
CA GLU A 191 14.00 2.47 -15.23
C GLU A 191 14.06 0.95 -15.47
N PHE A 192 12.97 0.35 -15.98
CA PHE A 192 12.80 -1.10 -16.13
C PHE A 192 12.67 -1.55 -17.58
N THR A 193 13.19 -0.78 -18.55
CA THR A 193 13.10 -1.10 -19.99
C THR A 193 13.71 -2.45 -20.36
N ASN A 194 14.62 -2.96 -19.55
CA ASN A 194 15.26 -4.27 -19.74
C ASN A 194 14.44 -5.45 -19.17
N ILE A 195 13.27 -5.19 -18.57
CA ILE A 195 12.42 -6.20 -17.92
C ILE A 195 11.14 -6.38 -18.75
N PRO A 196 11.04 -7.44 -19.58
CA PRO A 196 9.94 -7.62 -20.51
C PRO A 196 8.55 -7.60 -19.86
N GLU A 197 8.42 -8.18 -18.67
CA GLU A 197 7.13 -8.26 -17.97
C GLU A 197 6.64 -6.85 -17.54
N ILE A 198 7.56 -5.97 -17.12
CA ILE A 198 7.23 -4.59 -16.76
C ILE A 198 6.94 -3.76 -18.01
N VAL A 199 7.67 -3.97 -19.11
CA VAL A 199 7.43 -3.28 -20.40
C VAL A 199 6.03 -3.57 -20.94
N ALA A 200 5.57 -4.83 -20.86
CA ALA A 200 4.23 -5.22 -21.28
C ALA A 200 3.15 -4.49 -20.47
N VAL A 201 3.32 -4.40 -19.15
CA VAL A 201 2.39 -3.68 -18.26
C VAL A 201 2.46 -2.17 -18.49
N TYR A 202 3.64 -1.61 -18.74
CA TYR A 202 3.80 -0.20 -19.07
C TYR A 202 3.01 0.19 -20.32
N SER A 203 3.04 -0.65 -21.36
CA SER A 203 2.24 -0.42 -22.58
C SER A 203 0.74 -0.40 -22.30
N ARG A 204 0.27 -1.29 -21.40
CA ARG A 204 -1.13 -1.30 -20.96
C ARG A 204 -1.49 -0.06 -20.12
N ILE A 205 -0.58 0.41 -19.27
CA ILE A 205 -0.77 1.64 -18.48
C ILE A 205 -0.87 2.87 -19.39
N GLU A 206 -0.02 2.99 -20.41
CA GLU A 206 -0.11 4.10 -21.37
C GLU A 206 -1.43 4.08 -22.15
N GLN A 207 -1.86 2.90 -22.63
CA GLN A 207 -3.17 2.75 -23.26
C GLN A 207 -4.31 3.15 -22.31
N LEU A 208 -4.24 2.72 -21.05
CA LEU A 208 -5.22 3.05 -20.02
C LEU A 208 -5.33 4.56 -19.77
N LEU A 209 -4.20 5.25 -19.62
CA LEU A 209 -4.16 6.68 -19.32
C LEU A 209 -4.57 7.55 -20.52
N THR A 210 -4.41 7.05 -21.74
CA THR A 210 -4.80 7.74 -22.97
C THR A 210 -6.23 7.44 -23.44
N SER A 211 -6.85 6.37 -22.93
CA SER A 211 -8.23 6.00 -23.26
C SER A 211 -9.25 6.94 -22.63
N ASP A 212 -10.34 7.26 -23.33
CA ASP A 212 -11.40 8.15 -22.81
C ASP A 212 -12.32 7.50 -21.76
N TRP A 213 -12.28 6.16 -21.61
CA TRP A 213 -13.20 5.41 -20.71
C TRP A 213 -14.65 5.88 -20.90
N ALA A 214 -15.09 5.98 -22.16
CA ALA A 214 -16.50 6.10 -22.45
C ALA A 214 -17.14 4.74 -22.13
N VAL A 215 -18.04 4.70 -21.15
CA VAL A 215 -18.81 3.50 -20.85
C VAL A 215 -19.81 3.34 -21.99
N HIS A 216 -19.61 2.34 -22.85
CA HIS A 216 -20.66 1.95 -23.77
C HIS A 216 -21.72 1.22 -22.95
N ILE A 217 -22.84 1.87 -22.69
CA ILE A 217 -24.05 1.18 -22.23
C ILE A 217 -24.53 0.42 -23.46
N PRO A 218 -24.55 -0.93 -23.47
CA PRO A 218 -25.07 -1.65 -24.63
C PRO A 218 -26.55 -1.31 -24.76
N GLU A 219 -26.91 -0.50 -25.77
CA GLU A 219 -28.28 -0.53 -26.28
C GLU A 219 -28.46 -1.90 -26.96
N GLU A 220 -29.57 -2.58 -26.70
CA GLU A 220 -29.85 -3.98 -27.06
C GLU A 220 -29.82 -4.32 -28.57
N ASP A 221 -29.34 -3.44 -29.45
CA ASP A 221 -29.24 -3.65 -30.89
C ASP A 221 -27.77 -3.48 -31.37
N GLU A 222 -26.94 -4.50 -31.20
CA GLU A 222 -25.68 -4.61 -31.95
C GLU A 222 -25.99 -4.83 -33.43
N ARG A 223 -25.89 -3.76 -34.23
CA ARG A 223 -25.91 -3.87 -35.69
C ARG A 223 -24.52 -4.27 -36.17
N ASP A 224 -24.46 -5.46 -36.76
CA ASP A 224 -23.26 -6.13 -37.27
C ASP A 224 -22.45 -5.22 -38.21
N GLY A 225 -21.18 -4.98 -37.86
CA GLY A 225 -20.17 -4.43 -38.76
C GLY A 225 -19.84 -2.94 -38.61
N CYS A 226 -19.11 -2.57 -37.55
CA CYS A 226 -18.19 -1.42 -37.57
C CYS A 226 -16.98 -1.72 -36.66
N ASN A 227 -15.81 -1.87 -37.28
CA ASN A 227 -14.54 -2.07 -36.59
C ASN A 227 -14.10 -0.73 -35.96
N TYR A 228 -14.63 -0.38 -34.79
CA TYR A 228 -14.19 0.79 -34.03
C TYR A 228 -12.85 0.49 -33.36
N GLU A 229 -11.97 1.51 -33.38
CA GLU A 229 -10.60 1.50 -32.87
C GLU A 229 -10.49 0.75 -31.54
N THR A 230 -9.48 -0.11 -31.42
CA THR A 230 -9.18 -0.98 -30.28
C THR A 230 -8.85 -0.17 -29.01
N GLY A 231 -9.83 0.53 -28.46
CA GLY A 231 -9.80 1.07 -27.11
C GLY A 231 -9.75 -0.08 -26.10
N VAL A 232 -9.11 0.15 -24.95
CA VAL A 232 -9.19 -0.80 -23.83
C VAL A 232 -10.59 -0.69 -23.23
N TYR A 233 -11.52 -1.48 -23.74
CA TYR A 233 -12.87 -1.59 -23.19
C TYR A 233 -12.81 -2.45 -21.92
N LEU A 234 -13.05 -1.82 -20.77
CA LEU A 234 -13.28 -2.54 -19.52
C LEU A 234 -14.78 -2.76 -19.35
N SER A 235 -15.14 -3.99 -18.99
CA SER A 235 -16.50 -4.33 -18.59
C SER A 235 -16.87 -3.66 -17.26
N GLU A 236 -18.16 -3.48 -17.00
CA GLU A 236 -18.67 -2.94 -15.74
C GLU A 236 -18.12 -3.70 -14.53
N ASN A 237 -18.10 -5.04 -14.61
CA ASN A 237 -17.56 -5.89 -13.55
C ASN A 237 -16.09 -5.60 -13.26
N GLN A 238 -15.27 -5.40 -14.30
CA GLN A 238 -13.85 -5.06 -14.11
C GLN A 238 -13.68 -3.69 -13.44
N ILE A 239 -14.51 -2.71 -13.78
CA ILE A 239 -14.45 -1.39 -13.13
C ILE A 239 -14.88 -1.50 -11.67
N ASN A 240 -15.94 -2.24 -11.37
CA ASN A 240 -16.39 -2.47 -10.01
C ASN A 240 -15.31 -3.19 -9.16
N GLU A 241 -14.64 -4.20 -9.72
CA GLU A 241 -13.50 -4.87 -9.06
C GLU A 241 -12.36 -3.88 -8.76
N ILE A 242 -12.05 -2.97 -9.68
CA ILE A 242 -11.04 -1.93 -9.48
C ILE A 242 -11.48 -0.96 -8.36
N GLU A 243 -12.71 -0.45 -8.41
CA GLU A 243 -13.25 0.44 -7.37
C GLU A 243 -13.18 -0.23 -5.99
N MET A 244 -13.57 -1.50 -5.92
CA MET A 244 -13.54 -2.30 -4.69
C MET A 244 -12.12 -2.44 -4.13
N GLU A 245 -11.14 -2.82 -4.96
CA GLU A 245 -9.74 -2.95 -4.54
C GLU A 245 -9.16 -1.61 -4.04
N LEU A 246 -9.44 -0.50 -4.74
CA LEU A 246 -8.96 0.82 -4.35
C LEU A 246 -9.55 1.28 -3.00
N LEU A 247 -10.83 1.02 -2.78
CA LEU A 247 -11.50 1.37 -1.53
C LEU A 247 -11.02 0.50 -0.37
N LYS A 248 -10.74 -0.78 -0.61
CA LYS A 248 -10.10 -1.67 0.39
C LYS A 248 -8.71 -1.17 0.79
N GLU A 249 -7.85 -0.85 -0.18
CA GLU A 249 -6.51 -0.29 0.11
C GLU A 249 -6.63 1.02 0.91
N LYS A 250 -7.56 1.90 0.54
CA LYS A 250 -7.83 3.16 1.25
C LYS A 250 -8.29 2.93 2.71
N LEU A 251 -9.21 2.00 2.95
CA LEU A 251 -9.69 1.63 4.28
C LEU A 251 -8.56 1.05 5.15
N GLN A 252 -7.75 0.16 4.57
CA GLN A 252 -6.60 -0.42 5.25
C GLN A 252 -5.57 0.64 5.65
N GLU A 253 -5.31 1.63 4.79
CA GLU A 253 -4.41 2.75 5.10
C GLU A 253 -4.94 3.59 6.26
N MET A 254 -6.24 3.91 6.28
CA MET A 254 -6.86 4.63 7.39
C MET A 254 -6.76 3.85 8.71
N TYR A 255 -6.98 2.53 8.68
CA TYR A 255 -6.79 1.68 9.86
C TYR A 255 -5.35 1.74 10.39
N LEU A 256 -4.36 1.66 9.48
CA LEU A 256 -2.94 1.73 9.84
C LEU A 256 -2.53 3.12 10.37
N GLN A 257 -3.15 4.20 9.90
CA GLN A 257 -2.94 5.56 10.42
C GLN A 257 -3.53 5.72 11.82
N ALA A 258 -4.74 5.18 12.04
CA ALA A 258 -5.43 5.23 13.33
C ALA A 258 -4.66 4.45 14.41
N LYS A 259 -4.16 3.26 14.07
CA LYS A 259 -3.42 2.38 14.98
C LYS A 259 -2.16 3.01 15.57
N GLU A 260 -1.48 3.87 14.83
CA GLU A 260 -0.22 4.50 15.25
C GLU A 260 -0.37 5.98 15.65
N GLN A 261 -1.61 6.51 15.67
CA GLN A 261 -1.89 7.92 16.00
C GLN A 261 -1.10 8.91 15.13
N GLU A 262 -0.83 8.56 13.87
CA GLU A 262 -0.07 9.43 12.95
C GLU A 262 -0.86 10.64 12.48
N VAL A 263 -2.19 10.52 12.52
CA VAL A 263 -3.15 11.53 12.09
C VAL A 263 -4.10 11.77 13.25
N LEU A 264 -4.59 13.00 13.38
CA LEU A 264 -5.56 13.36 14.41
C LEU A 264 -6.81 12.47 14.29
N PRO A 265 -7.34 11.94 15.41
CA PRO A 265 -8.55 11.11 15.39
C PRO A 265 -9.73 11.78 14.67
N GLU A 266 -9.85 13.10 14.77
CA GLU A 266 -10.88 13.89 14.09
C GLU A 266 -10.72 13.86 12.57
N GLU A 267 -9.49 13.91 12.05
CA GLU A 267 -9.25 13.86 10.60
C GLU A 267 -9.55 12.46 10.03
N ILE A 268 -9.19 11.39 10.76
CA ILE A 268 -9.57 10.02 10.38
C ILE A 268 -11.09 9.85 10.42
N SER A 269 -11.76 10.38 11.46
CA SER A 269 -13.22 10.39 11.58
C SER A 269 -13.88 11.06 10.37
N ASN A 270 -13.41 12.26 10.01
CA ASN A 270 -13.95 13.01 8.88
C ASN A 270 -13.79 12.24 7.56
N ARG A 271 -12.61 11.65 7.32
CA ARG A 271 -12.36 10.83 6.12
C ARG A 271 -13.25 9.59 6.07
N LEU A 272 -13.47 8.95 7.22
CA LEU A 272 -14.33 7.78 7.34
C LEU A 272 -15.80 8.15 7.09
N GLU A 273 -16.28 9.29 7.59
CA GLU A 273 -17.65 9.72 7.38
C GLU A 273 -17.92 10.05 5.90
N VAL A 274 -17.00 10.74 5.22
CA VAL A 274 -17.10 11.00 3.78
C VAL A 274 -17.18 9.69 2.98
N LEU A 275 -16.40 8.67 3.38
CA LEU A 275 -16.45 7.36 2.74
C LEU A 275 -17.78 6.63 3.01
N LYS A 276 -18.35 6.75 4.23
CA LYS A 276 -19.66 6.18 4.55
C LYS A 276 -20.78 6.82 3.75
N GLU A 277 -20.76 8.14 3.62
CA GLU A 277 -21.70 8.87 2.77
C GLU A 277 -21.59 8.41 1.32
N PHE A 278 -20.36 8.32 0.79
CA PHE A 278 -20.13 7.79 -0.55
C PHE A 278 -20.70 6.38 -0.72
N LEU A 279 -20.46 5.45 0.21
CA LEU A 279 -20.95 4.08 0.11
C LEU A 279 -22.46 3.96 0.32
N LYS A 280 -23.08 4.90 1.03
CA LYS A 280 -24.55 4.94 1.18
C LYS A 280 -25.24 5.11 -0.17
N ASP A 281 -24.65 5.92 -1.05
CA ASP A 281 -25.18 6.21 -2.39
C ASP A 281 -24.75 5.18 -3.45
N ASN A 282 -23.93 4.19 -3.09
CA ASN A 282 -23.36 3.18 -3.99
C ASN A 282 -23.47 1.77 -3.36
N GLU A 283 -24.66 1.17 -3.49
CA GLU A 283 -25.01 -0.12 -2.88
C GLU A 283 -24.11 -1.26 -3.39
N ASP A 284 -23.73 -1.17 -4.67
CA ASP A 284 -22.85 -2.13 -5.36
C ASP A 284 -21.50 -2.27 -4.65
N LEU A 285 -20.91 -1.15 -4.21
CA LEU A 285 -19.64 -1.12 -3.49
C LEU A 285 -19.82 -1.41 -1.99
N ARG A 286 -20.89 -0.93 -1.36
CA ARG A 286 -21.13 -1.06 0.09
C ARG A 286 -21.19 -2.52 0.55
N SER A 287 -21.82 -3.38 -0.24
CA SER A 287 -21.98 -4.79 0.08
C SER A 287 -20.63 -5.51 0.28
N GLY A 288 -19.61 -5.14 -0.50
CA GLY A 288 -18.28 -5.76 -0.46
C GLY A 288 -17.32 -5.19 0.59
N LEU A 289 -17.68 -4.08 1.25
CA LEU A 289 -16.82 -3.33 2.20
C LEU A 289 -17.39 -3.28 3.62
N THR A 290 -18.50 -3.96 3.89
CA THR A 290 -19.22 -3.85 5.16
C THR A 290 -18.36 -4.30 6.34
N GLU A 291 -17.60 -5.40 6.19
CA GLU A 291 -16.71 -5.90 7.24
C GLU A 291 -15.54 -4.94 7.51
N ASP A 292 -14.90 -4.42 6.46
CA ASP A 292 -13.79 -3.46 6.55
C ASP A 292 -14.21 -2.18 7.30
N MET A 293 -15.41 -1.66 7.00
CA MET A 293 -15.97 -0.51 7.69
C MET A 293 -16.27 -0.79 9.18
N GLN A 294 -16.88 -1.94 9.50
CA GLN A 294 -17.20 -2.32 10.87
C GLN A 294 -15.93 -2.49 11.73
N ASN A 295 -14.87 -3.03 11.15
CA ASN A 295 -13.57 -3.17 11.80
C ASN A 295 -12.96 -1.80 12.13
N LEU A 296 -13.04 -0.84 11.20
CA LEU A 296 -12.51 0.51 11.44
C LEU A 296 -13.38 1.30 12.44
N ASP A 297 -14.71 1.17 12.38
CA ASP A 297 -15.64 1.80 13.31
C ASP A 297 -15.48 1.28 14.74
N SER A 298 -15.38 -0.03 14.90
CA SER A 298 -15.16 -0.65 16.21
C SER A 298 -13.81 -0.24 16.80
N PHE A 299 -12.76 -0.12 15.98
CA PHE A 299 -11.48 0.43 16.40
C PHE A 299 -11.62 1.87 16.90
N HIS A 300 -12.31 2.72 16.15
CA HIS A 300 -12.49 4.12 16.53
C HIS A 300 -13.29 4.28 17.83
N LEU A 301 -14.36 3.51 18.00
CA LEU A 301 -15.21 3.54 19.20
C LEU A 301 -14.45 3.07 20.47
N GLN A 302 -13.52 2.12 20.32
CA GLN A 302 -12.65 1.67 21.42
C GLN A 302 -11.65 2.76 21.84
N HIS A 303 -11.14 3.54 20.89
CA HIS A 303 -10.16 4.59 21.12
C HIS A 303 -10.75 5.98 21.43
N GLN A 304 -12.08 6.15 21.29
CA GLN A 304 -12.83 7.34 21.74
C GLN A 304 -13.31 7.26 23.20
N LYS A 305 -13.21 6.11 23.87
CA LYS A 305 -13.52 6.05 25.30
C LYS A 305 -12.48 6.87 26.07
N PRO A 306 -12.87 7.94 26.77
CA PRO A 306 -11.93 8.66 27.61
C PRO A 306 -11.44 7.74 28.72
N ASP A 307 -10.15 7.83 29.06
CA ASP A 307 -9.66 7.42 30.37
C ASP A 307 -10.53 8.13 31.42
N SER A 308 -11.50 7.41 31.96
CA SER A 308 -12.45 7.89 32.95
C SER A 308 -12.67 6.76 33.93
N GLU A 309 -11.77 6.65 34.88
CA GLU A 309 -12.03 6.44 36.31
C GLU A 309 -10.69 6.33 37.05
N GLU A 310 -10.09 7.46 37.41
CA GLU A 310 -9.38 7.51 38.69
C GLU A 310 -10.46 7.59 39.78
N PRO A 311 -10.57 6.62 40.70
CA PRO A 311 -11.46 6.74 41.83
C PRO A 311 -10.93 7.85 42.73
N GLY A 312 -11.73 8.91 42.87
CA GLY A 312 -11.42 10.08 43.68
C GLY A 312 -10.91 9.69 45.06
N ALA A 313 -9.75 10.25 45.42
CA ALA A 313 -9.25 10.24 46.77
C ALA A 313 -10.30 10.91 47.68
N GLN A 314 -11.04 10.09 48.43
CA GLN A 314 -11.83 10.54 49.55
C GLN A 314 -10.88 11.13 50.60
N THR A 315 -10.87 12.45 50.71
CA THR A 315 -10.42 13.15 51.90
C THR A 315 -11.31 12.76 53.08
N PRO A 316 -10.77 12.24 54.19
CA PRO A 316 -11.50 12.22 55.45
C PRO A 316 -11.24 13.54 56.18
N GLU A 317 -12.27 14.39 56.24
CA GLU A 317 -12.37 15.42 57.27
C GLU A 317 -12.44 14.75 58.65
N GLY A 318 -11.41 15.00 59.46
CA GLY A 318 -11.48 15.33 60.88
C GLY A 318 -12.02 14.30 61.89
N LYS A 319 -11.21 14.04 62.93
CA LYS A 319 -11.65 14.21 64.33
C LYS A 319 -10.49 14.14 65.34
N ALA A 320 -10.51 15.17 66.20
CA ALA A 320 -9.90 15.35 67.52
C ALA A 320 -8.37 15.50 67.62
#